data_AF-A0A6P8SEW8-F1
#
_entry.id   AF-A0A6P8SEW8-F1
#
_cell.length_a   1.000
_cell.length_b   1.000
_cell.length_c   1.000
_cell.angle_alpha   90.00
_cell.angle_beta   90.00
_cell.angle_gamma   90.00
#
_symmetry.space_group_name_H-M   'P 1'
#
loop_
_entity.id
_entity.type
_entity.pdbx_description
1 polymer ?
#
loop_
_entity_poly.entity_id
_entity_poly.type
_entity_poly.pdbx_seq_one_letter_code
_entity_poly.pdbx_strand_id
1 'polypeptide(L)'
;MQVIRHSEQALKTALISKNAELIKLYEKLSQGERRLLNEAFRPDCILFQPITVHSESDWIPSHPESTQDFEQFYQNPYRNTPSAKRSTIYVQPIEDLLKFLKQKKPKDAFCIVGITMIDLYPKESWNFVFGQASLTEGMGIFSFARYDSDFYSRNYKGQLKPVKKLTAGDYSVFDGYYTPPVTSTLLLRSCKTLTHELGHIFGIRHCQWLQCVMQGSNHLEESDRRPLELCPICIRKLHCALGFNIAERYKALLHWIDGGGCDVEDPGCSSKTHHLPKAVEDFKEHRAWILKCLDLLQQ
;
A
#
# COMPACT_ATOMS: atom_id res chain seq x y z
N MET A 1 5.02 20.27 15.34
CA MET A 1 5.68 19.50 14.28
C MET A 1 6.99 18.96 14.81
N GLN A 2 7.13 17.63 14.86
CA GLN A 2 8.31 16.90 15.36
C GLN A 2 8.87 16.04 14.23
N VAL A 3 10.19 16.01 14.07
CA VAL A 3 10.85 15.14 13.10
C VAL A 3 11.49 13.95 13.83
N ILE A 4 11.08 12.74 13.49
CA ILE A 4 11.64 11.49 14.05
C ILE A 4 12.88 11.13 13.26
N ARG A 5 14.05 11.25 13.89
CA ARG A 5 15.34 10.88 13.30
C ARG A 5 15.91 9.65 14.00
N HIS A 6 16.35 8.69 13.21
CA HIS A 6 17.08 7.52 13.67
C HIS A 6 18.57 7.71 13.41
N SER A 7 19.41 7.12 14.25
CA SER A 7 20.85 7.14 13.99
C SER A 7 21.19 6.29 12.76
N GLU A 8 22.29 6.63 12.09
CA GLU A 8 22.80 5.83 10.97
C GLU A 8 22.97 4.35 11.37
N GLN A 9 23.49 4.09 12.57
CA GLN A 9 23.66 2.74 13.09
C GLN A 9 22.33 2.00 13.29
N ALA A 10 21.28 2.70 13.74
CA ALA A 10 19.95 2.13 13.89
C ALA A 10 19.37 1.77 12.51
N LEU A 11 19.49 2.67 11.53
CA LEU A 11 19.01 2.42 10.16
C LEU A 11 19.79 1.29 9.49
N LYS A 12 21.12 1.24 9.65
CA LYS A 12 21.97 0.14 9.17
C LYS A 12 21.54 -1.18 9.77
N THR A 13 21.31 -1.22 11.08
CA THR A 13 20.81 -2.43 11.76
C THR A 13 19.43 -2.81 11.25
N ALA A 14 18.54 -1.83 11.08
CA ALA A 14 17.16 -2.06 10.65
C ALA A 14 17.07 -2.60 9.21
N LEU A 15 17.92 -2.09 8.32
CA LEU A 15 18.00 -2.50 6.94
C LEU A 15 18.80 -3.79 6.79
N ILE A 16 20.03 -3.86 7.31
CA ILE A 16 21.03 -4.91 7.06
C ILE A 16 20.91 -6.12 7.99
N SER A 17 20.50 -5.90 9.24
CA SER A 17 20.66 -6.83 10.37
C SER A 17 22.11 -7.00 10.85
N LYS A 18 22.27 -7.47 12.09
CA LYS A 18 23.54 -7.91 12.67
C LYS A 18 23.79 -9.41 12.44
N ASN A 19 22.80 -10.13 11.94
CA ASN A 19 22.87 -11.56 11.66
C ASN A 19 23.71 -11.82 10.41
N ALA A 20 24.75 -12.66 10.52
CA ALA A 20 25.69 -12.95 9.45
C ALA A 20 25.02 -13.50 8.17
N GLU A 21 23.97 -14.30 8.30
CA GLU A 21 23.26 -14.86 7.14
C GLU A 21 22.43 -13.78 6.43
N LEU A 22 21.81 -12.87 7.18
CA LEU A 22 21.06 -11.76 6.60
C LEU A 22 21.96 -10.69 5.96
N ILE A 23 23.18 -10.53 6.47
CA ILE A 23 24.23 -9.71 5.84
C ILE A 23 24.61 -10.31 4.49
N LYS A 24 24.91 -11.62 4.42
CA LYS A 24 25.20 -12.30 3.15
C LYS A 24 24.06 -12.17 2.14
N LEU A 25 22.81 -12.24 2.60
CA LEU A 25 21.65 -11.99 1.72
C LEU A 25 21.63 -10.58 1.15
N TYR A 26 22.03 -9.57 1.94
CA TYR A 26 22.15 -8.20 1.46
C TYR A 26 23.28 -8.03 0.44
N GLU A 27 24.42 -8.67 0.67
CA GLU A 27 25.59 -8.59 -0.20
C GLU A 27 25.36 -9.21 -1.59
N LYS A 28 24.38 -10.12 -1.71
CA LYS A 28 23.94 -10.68 -3.00
C LYS A 28 23.20 -9.68 -3.89
N LEU A 29 22.69 -8.58 -3.33
CA LEU A 29 22.08 -7.52 -4.14
C LEU A 29 23.12 -6.87 -5.04
N SER A 30 22.69 -6.44 -6.22
CA SER A 30 23.56 -5.73 -7.16
C SER A 30 24.15 -4.47 -6.52
N GLN A 31 25.27 -3.98 -7.08
CA GLN A 31 25.90 -2.75 -6.58
C GLN A 31 24.93 -1.56 -6.65
N GLY A 32 24.16 -1.43 -7.72
CA GLY A 32 23.13 -0.40 -7.88
C GLY A 32 22.03 -0.51 -6.81
N GLU A 33 21.50 -1.72 -6.57
CA GLU A 33 20.47 -1.95 -5.54
C GLU A 33 20.97 -1.60 -4.15
N ARG A 34 22.20 -2.02 -3.79
CA ARG A 34 22.80 -1.65 -2.51
C ARG A 34 23.02 -0.14 -2.40
N ARG A 35 23.44 0.53 -3.49
CA ARG A 35 23.62 1.98 -3.52
C ARG A 35 22.32 2.70 -3.21
N LEU A 36 21.25 2.36 -3.93
CA LEU A 36 19.91 2.91 -3.69
C LEU A 36 19.45 2.67 -2.25
N LEU A 37 19.57 1.44 -1.74
CA LEU A 37 19.09 1.11 -0.39
C LEU A 37 19.91 1.81 0.70
N ASN A 38 21.20 2.00 0.48
CA ASN A 38 22.10 2.72 1.39
C ASN A 38 21.84 4.23 1.45
N GLU A 39 21.05 4.80 0.52
CA GLU A 39 20.60 6.18 0.62
C GLU A 39 19.77 6.42 1.90
N ALA A 40 19.22 5.37 2.53
CA ALA A 40 18.61 5.45 3.87
C ALA A 40 19.54 6.05 4.93
N PHE A 41 20.85 5.92 4.76
CA PHE A 41 21.85 6.28 5.77
C PHE A 41 22.41 7.69 5.60
N ARG A 42 22.11 8.34 4.47
CA ARG A 42 22.71 9.61 4.12
C ARG A 42 21.94 10.77 4.78
N PRO A 43 22.62 11.66 5.52
CA PRO A 43 21.96 12.75 6.23
C PRO A 43 21.26 13.75 5.30
N ASP A 44 21.79 13.94 4.09
CA ASP A 44 21.26 14.86 3.07
C ASP A 44 20.51 14.11 1.95
N CYS A 45 20.10 12.87 2.20
CA CYS A 45 19.32 12.09 1.23
C CYS A 45 18.03 12.82 0.91
N ILE A 46 17.76 13.09 -0.37
CA ILE A 46 16.49 13.68 -0.81
C ILE A 46 15.40 12.62 -1.04
N LEU A 47 15.79 11.35 -1.26
CA LEU A 47 14.87 10.28 -1.64
C LEU A 47 14.13 9.67 -0.46
N PHE A 48 14.80 9.53 0.69
CA PHE A 48 14.27 8.83 1.85
C PHE A 48 14.38 9.72 3.08
N GLN A 49 13.33 10.49 3.34
CA GLN A 49 13.31 11.48 4.41
C GLN A 49 12.97 10.89 5.78
N PRO A 50 13.39 11.54 6.88
CA PRO A 50 12.85 11.29 8.22
C PRO A 50 11.33 11.54 8.29
N ILE A 51 10.67 10.85 9.22
CA ILE A 51 9.22 11.01 9.43
C ILE A 51 8.95 12.36 10.07
N THR A 52 7.95 13.09 9.55
CA THR A 52 7.46 14.33 10.15
C THR A 52 6.09 14.09 10.78
N VAL A 53 6.00 14.28 12.09
CA VAL A 53 4.76 14.23 12.89
C VAL A 53 4.25 15.66 13.05
N HIS A 54 3.01 15.90 12.65
CA HIS A 54 2.41 17.24 12.64
C HIS A 54 1.59 17.51 13.90
N SER A 55 0.94 16.49 14.46
CA SER A 55 0.04 16.61 15.62
C SER A 55 0.10 15.41 16.56
N GLU A 56 -0.37 15.55 17.80
CA GLU A 56 -0.55 14.44 18.76
C GLU A 56 -1.63 13.44 18.31
N SER A 57 -2.49 13.82 17.36
CA SER A 57 -3.49 12.95 16.75
C SER A 57 -2.96 12.12 15.59
N ASP A 58 -1.73 12.37 15.12
CA ASP A 58 -1.06 11.55 14.11
C ASP A 58 -0.87 10.11 14.66
N TRP A 59 -0.75 9.12 13.79
CA TRP A 59 -0.75 7.71 14.15
C TRP A 59 0.33 7.34 15.16
N ILE A 60 1.58 7.76 14.92
CA ILE A 60 2.74 7.38 15.76
C ILE A 60 2.58 7.78 17.23
N PRO A 61 2.25 9.05 17.58
CA PRO A 61 2.03 9.43 18.98
C PRO A 61 0.75 8.82 19.56
N SER A 62 -0.30 8.64 18.75
CA SER A 62 -1.61 8.15 19.24
C SER A 62 -1.69 6.62 19.40
N HIS A 63 -0.88 5.86 18.67
CA HIS A 63 -0.87 4.40 18.66
C HIS A 63 0.56 3.87 18.83
N PRO A 64 1.05 3.74 20.07
CA PRO A 64 2.40 3.23 20.33
C PRO A 64 2.57 1.80 19.83
N GLU A 65 3.39 1.63 18.80
CA GLU A 65 3.72 0.33 18.19
C GLU A 65 5.24 0.13 18.16
N SER A 66 5.71 -1.12 18.23
CA SER A 66 7.13 -1.42 18.03
C SER A 66 7.51 -1.32 16.55
N THR A 67 8.71 -0.81 16.27
CA THR A 67 9.30 -0.88 14.93
C THR A 67 9.42 -2.33 14.46
N GLN A 68 9.38 -2.53 13.14
CA GLN A 68 9.73 -3.79 12.50
C GLN A 68 10.99 -3.59 11.65
N ASP A 69 12.12 -4.17 12.04
CA ASP A 69 13.31 -4.23 11.17
C ASP A 69 13.22 -5.39 10.16
N PHE A 70 14.24 -5.52 9.30
CA PHE A 70 14.33 -6.61 8.33
C PHE A 70 14.47 -7.99 8.98
N GLU A 71 15.21 -8.11 10.09
CA GLU A 71 15.45 -9.38 10.77
C GLU A 71 14.16 -9.93 11.40
N GLN A 72 13.44 -9.08 12.13
CA GLN A 72 12.14 -9.40 12.71
C GLN A 72 11.12 -9.78 11.64
N PHE A 73 11.13 -9.09 10.48
CA PHE A 73 10.31 -9.48 9.33
C PHE A 73 10.72 -10.85 8.80
N TYR A 74 12.02 -11.09 8.63
CA TYR A 74 12.55 -12.32 8.03
C TYR A 74 12.30 -13.54 8.90
N GLN A 75 12.44 -13.40 10.21
CA GLN A 75 12.27 -14.47 11.20
C GLN A 75 10.80 -14.74 11.53
N ASN A 76 9.86 -13.88 11.12
CA ASN A 76 8.45 -14.08 11.41
C ASN A 76 7.94 -15.35 10.69
N PRO A 77 7.54 -16.40 11.43
CA PRO A 77 7.05 -17.65 10.84
C PRO A 77 5.71 -17.47 10.11
N TYR A 78 5.00 -16.38 10.40
CA TYR A 78 3.74 -16.02 9.78
C TYR A 78 3.90 -15.05 8.60
N ARG A 79 5.13 -14.75 8.13
CA ARG A 79 5.28 -13.93 6.91
C ARG A 79 4.71 -14.69 5.73
N ASN A 80 3.87 -14.02 4.95
CA ASN A 80 3.33 -14.62 3.72
C ASN A 80 4.26 -14.33 2.56
N THR A 81 4.71 -15.40 1.92
CA THR A 81 5.45 -15.36 0.65
C THR A 81 4.67 -16.14 -0.39
N PRO A 82 4.59 -15.67 -1.65
CA PRO A 82 4.00 -16.46 -2.71
C PRO A 82 4.68 -17.81 -2.83
N SER A 83 3.89 -18.84 -3.10
CA SER A 83 4.38 -20.21 -3.31
C SER A 83 3.87 -20.74 -4.64
N ALA A 84 4.43 -21.83 -5.14
CA ALA A 84 3.94 -22.49 -6.36
C ALA A 84 2.45 -22.88 -6.27
N LYS A 85 1.90 -23.03 -5.05
CA LYS A 85 0.48 -23.32 -4.82
C LYS A 85 -0.38 -22.08 -4.61
N ARG A 86 0.21 -20.93 -4.28
CA ARG A 86 -0.49 -19.68 -3.93
C ARG A 86 0.32 -18.49 -4.43
N SER A 87 0.08 -18.07 -5.67
CA SER A 87 0.89 -17.06 -6.36
C SER A 87 0.08 -15.89 -6.92
N THR A 88 -1.25 -15.99 -6.92
CA THR A 88 -2.10 -15.02 -7.61
C THR A 88 -2.76 -14.05 -6.62
N ILE A 89 -2.74 -12.75 -6.93
CA ILE A 89 -3.52 -11.74 -6.19
C ILE A 89 -4.81 -11.51 -6.95
N TYR A 90 -5.94 -11.80 -6.31
CA TYR A 90 -7.28 -11.53 -6.84
C TYR A 90 -7.74 -10.18 -6.31
N VAL A 91 -8.06 -9.25 -7.19
CA VAL A 91 -8.68 -7.96 -6.83
C VAL A 91 -10.12 -8.00 -7.31
N GLN A 92 -11.06 -7.90 -6.39
CA GLN A 92 -12.48 -8.00 -6.68
C GLN A 92 -13.20 -6.73 -6.18
N PRO A 93 -14.05 -6.09 -7.00
CA PRO A 93 -15.02 -5.12 -6.50
C PRO A 93 -16.03 -5.88 -5.63
N ILE A 94 -16.24 -5.41 -4.41
CA ILE A 94 -16.97 -6.15 -3.39
C ILE A 94 -18.23 -5.44 -2.97
N GLU A 95 -19.31 -6.21 -3.13
CA GLU A 95 -20.65 -5.96 -2.61
C GLU A 95 -20.91 -6.78 -1.31
N ASP A 96 -19.90 -7.45 -0.70
CA ASP A 96 -19.99 -8.06 0.65
C ASP A 96 -18.65 -8.25 1.39
N LEU A 97 -18.58 -7.77 2.62
CA LEU A 97 -17.45 -6.99 3.09
C LEU A 97 -16.33 -7.77 3.82
N LEU A 98 -16.40 -9.09 4.04
CA LEU A 98 -15.25 -9.92 4.52
C LEU A 98 -15.59 -11.42 4.63
N LYS A 99 -16.82 -11.77 5.01
CA LYS A 99 -17.29 -13.17 5.06
C LYS A 99 -17.34 -13.79 3.66
N PHE A 100 -17.74 -13.01 2.66
CA PHE A 100 -17.73 -13.41 1.26
C PHE A 100 -16.32 -13.72 0.75
N LEU A 101 -15.35 -12.85 1.04
CA LEU A 101 -13.94 -13.05 0.69
C LEU A 101 -13.39 -14.38 1.19
N LYS A 102 -13.70 -14.72 2.45
CA LYS A 102 -13.25 -15.98 3.06
C LYS A 102 -13.84 -17.22 2.37
N GLN A 103 -15.09 -17.15 1.91
CA GLN A 103 -15.75 -18.27 1.21
C GLN A 103 -15.35 -18.37 -0.27
N LYS A 104 -14.96 -17.25 -0.89
CA LYS A 104 -14.66 -17.16 -2.32
C LYS A 104 -13.17 -17.15 -2.67
N LYS A 105 -12.27 -17.06 -1.69
CA LYS A 105 -10.82 -17.10 -1.91
C LYS A 105 -10.43 -18.36 -2.71
N PRO A 106 -9.96 -18.22 -3.96
CA PRO A 106 -9.50 -19.36 -4.75
C PRO A 106 -8.36 -20.12 -4.06
N LYS A 107 -8.24 -21.42 -4.31
CA LYS A 107 -7.22 -22.26 -3.64
C LYS A 107 -5.79 -21.84 -4.00
N ASP A 108 -5.61 -21.27 -5.18
CA ASP A 108 -4.37 -20.73 -5.75
C ASP A 108 -4.14 -19.24 -5.44
N ALA A 109 -5.07 -18.60 -4.72
CA ALA A 109 -4.91 -17.23 -4.30
C ALA A 109 -3.83 -17.09 -3.22
N PHE A 110 -2.80 -16.30 -3.54
CA PHE A 110 -1.94 -15.69 -2.52
C PHE A 110 -2.79 -14.79 -1.62
N CYS A 111 -3.52 -13.87 -2.25
CA CYS A 111 -4.40 -12.95 -1.57
C CYS A 111 -5.67 -12.66 -2.37
N ILE A 112 -6.76 -12.36 -1.65
CA ILE A 112 -7.95 -11.73 -2.22
C ILE A 112 -8.17 -10.35 -1.59
N VAL A 113 -8.35 -9.35 -2.43
CA VAL A 113 -8.58 -7.96 -2.07
C VAL A 113 -9.99 -7.56 -2.48
N GLY A 114 -10.74 -7.03 -1.52
CA GLY A 114 -12.00 -6.36 -1.76
C GLY A 114 -11.85 -4.87 -1.96
N ILE A 115 -12.57 -4.32 -2.92
CA ILE A 115 -12.64 -2.86 -3.13
C ILE A 115 -14.10 -2.44 -3.11
N THR A 116 -14.44 -1.39 -2.37
CA THR A 116 -15.79 -0.84 -2.28
C THR A 116 -15.79 0.69 -2.28
N MET A 117 -16.91 1.29 -2.65
CA MET A 117 -17.16 2.74 -2.49
C MET A 117 -18.08 3.01 -1.29
N ILE A 118 -18.33 2.00 -0.45
CA ILE A 118 -19.09 2.12 0.79
C ILE A 118 -18.12 2.27 1.96
N ASP A 119 -18.43 3.16 2.89
CA ASP A 119 -17.59 3.44 4.05
C ASP A 119 -17.52 2.25 5.03
N LEU A 120 -16.35 2.04 5.67
CA LEU A 120 -16.09 0.83 6.47
C LEU A 120 -16.01 1.13 7.96
N TYR A 121 -16.74 0.33 8.74
CA TYR A 121 -16.75 0.38 10.21
C TYR A 121 -16.50 -1.03 10.75
N PRO A 122 -15.28 -1.36 11.19
CA PRO A 122 -14.94 -2.73 11.59
C PRO A 122 -15.62 -3.15 12.90
N LYS A 123 -16.00 -2.19 13.75
CA LYS A 123 -16.75 -2.38 15.00
C LYS A 123 -17.65 -1.16 15.23
N GLU A 124 -18.74 -1.33 15.96
CA GLU A 124 -19.65 -0.23 16.33
C GLU A 124 -18.95 0.87 17.15
N SER A 125 -17.85 0.55 17.84
CA SER A 125 -17.05 1.50 18.63
C SER A 125 -15.93 2.21 17.85
N TRP A 126 -15.74 1.91 16.57
CA TRP A 126 -14.69 2.50 15.73
C TRP A 126 -15.24 3.61 14.86
N ASN A 127 -14.42 4.64 14.59
CA ASN A 127 -14.85 5.79 13.79
C ASN A 127 -15.01 5.46 12.30
N PHE A 128 -14.04 4.80 11.68
CA PHE A 128 -14.07 4.25 10.32
C PHE A 128 -12.68 3.66 10.00
N VAL A 129 -12.56 2.92 8.88
CA VAL A 129 -11.26 2.54 8.29
C VAL A 129 -11.27 2.78 6.78
N PHE A 130 -10.16 3.23 6.21
CA PHE A 130 -9.98 3.28 4.74
C PHE A 130 -9.76 1.89 4.14
N GLY A 131 -9.25 0.96 4.96
CA GLY A 131 -8.95 -0.39 4.58
C GLY A 131 -8.68 -1.25 5.80
N GLN A 132 -8.75 -2.56 5.62
CA GLN A 132 -8.32 -3.52 6.61
C GLN A 132 -7.77 -4.76 5.90
N ALA A 133 -6.52 -5.11 6.18
CA ALA A 133 -5.91 -6.35 5.74
C ALA A 133 -5.61 -7.31 6.90
N SER A 134 -5.74 -8.60 6.61
CA SER A 134 -5.28 -9.70 7.46
C SER A 134 -3.82 -10.00 7.15
N LEU A 135 -2.98 -9.89 8.17
CA LEU A 135 -1.54 -10.17 8.09
C LEU A 135 -1.22 -11.64 7.78
N THR A 136 -2.16 -12.55 8.06
CA THR A 136 -1.93 -14.00 8.01
C THR A 136 -2.86 -14.73 7.06
N GLU A 137 -4.09 -14.25 6.89
CA GLU A 137 -5.09 -14.96 6.08
C GLU A 137 -5.03 -14.57 4.60
N GLY A 138 -4.22 -13.57 4.23
CA GLY A 138 -4.07 -13.08 2.86
C GLY A 138 -5.41 -12.60 2.31
N MET A 139 -6.05 -11.70 3.06
CA MET A 139 -7.30 -11.04 2.69
C MET A 139 -7.17 -9.56 3.02
N GLY A 140 -7.72 -8.69 2.20
CA GLY A 140 -7.85 -7.27 2.54
C GLY A 140 -9.13 -6.70 1.97
N ILE A 141 -9.64 -5.62 2.56
CA ILE A 141 -10.74 -4.84 2.01
C ILE A 141 -10.45 -3.35 2.09
N PHE A 142 -10.83 -2.62 1.05
CA PHE A 142 -10.56 -1.20 0.87
C PHE A 142 -11.83 -0.45 0.53
N SER A 143 -12.00 0.72 1.13
CA SER A 143 -13.03 1.67 0.74
C SER A 143 -12.43 2.95 0.23
N PHE A 144 -12.91 3.40 -0.93
CA PHE A 144 -12.57 4.72 -1.45
C PHE A 144 -13.70 5.74 -1.21
N ALA A 145 -14.72 5.41 -0.41
CA ALA A 145 -15.85 6.30 -0.11
C ALA A 145 -15.39 7.68 0.37
N ARG A 146 -14.48 7.68 1.34
CA ARG A 146 -13.96 8.88 2.00
C ARG A 146 -12.92 9.66 1.18
N TYR A 147 -12.55 9.15 0.00
CA TYR A 147 -11.64 9.84 -0.91
C TYR A 147 -12.36 10.72 -1.93
N ASP A 148 -13.69 10.65 -2.03
CA ASP A 148 -14.46 11.65 -2.77
C ASP A 148 -14.33 13.02 -2.09
N SER A 149 -14.00 14.06 -2.87
CA SER A 149 -13.98 15.46 -2.44
C SER A 149 -15.30 15.92 -1.84
N ASP A 150 -16.42 15.36 -2.29
CA ASP A 150 -17.76 15.72 -1.82
C ASP A 150 -18.21 14.91 -0.60
N PHE A 151 -17.42 13.95 -0.10
CA PHE A 151 -17.83 13.02 0.96
C PHE A 151 -18.33 13.73 2.22
N TYR A 152 -17.63 14.79 2.65
CA TYR A 152 -17.98 15.57 3.83
C TYR A 152 -18.99 16.70 3.54
N SER A 153 -19.48 16.82 2.31
CA SER A 153 -20.49 17.82 1.95
C SER A 153 -21.87 17.40 2.46
N ARG A 154 -22.70 18.39 2.84
CA ARG A 154 -24.08 18.14 3.29
C ARG A 154 -24.97 17.46 2.25
N ASN A 155 -24.58 17.52 0.97
CA ASN A 155 -25.33 16.99 -0.16
C ASN A 155 -24.60 15.81 -0.82
N TYR A 156 -23.75 15.09 -0.08
CA TYR A 156 -23.01 13.97 -0.62
C TYR A 156 -23.95 12.93 -1.24
N LYS A 157 -23.79 12.68 -2.54
CA LYS A 157 -24.68 11.80 -3.30
C LYS A 157 -24.62 10.35 -2.85
N GLY A 158 -23.51 9.93 -2.23
CA GLY A 158 -23.34 8.61 -1.65
C GLY A 158 -23.90 8.45 -0.22
N GLN A 159 -24.56 9.48 0.34
CA GLN A 159 -25.15 9.37 1.67
C GLN A 159 -26.32 8.37 1.64
N LEU A 160 -26.18 7.29 2.41
CA LEU A 160 -27.23 6.30 2.56
C LEU A 160 -28.45 6.95 3.24
N LYS A 161 -29.62 6.84 2.59
CA LYS A 161 -30.92 7.19 3.18
C LYS A 161 -31.22 6.25 4.36
N PRO A 162 -32.12 6.61 5.31
CA PRO A 162 -32.08 6.06 6.67
C PRO A 162 -32.14 4.53 6.74
N VAL A 163 -31.47 4.02 7.79
CA VAL A 163 -31.13 2.62 8.09
C VAL A 163 -32.22 1.63 7.67
N LYS A 164 -32.08 1.07 6.46
CA LYS A 164 -32.82 -0.12 6.08
C LYS A 164 -32.18 -1.28 6.82
N LYS A 165 -32.93 -1.96 7.68
CA LYS A 165 -32.46 -3.18 8.35
C LYS A 165 -32.44 -4.29 7.30
N LEU A 166 -31.31 -4.43 6.60
CA LEU A 166 -31.13 -5.44 5.55
C LEU A 166 -31.11 -6.83 6.19
N THR A 167 -31.81 -7.77 5.57
CA THR A 167 -31.70 -9.19 5.96
C THR A 167 -30.36 -9.75 5.52
N ALA A 168 -29.86 -10.79 6.19
CA ALA A 168 -28.63 -11.46 5.76
C ALA A 168 -28.77 -11.94 4.30
N GLY A 169 -27.90 -11.48 3.40
CA GLY A 169 -27.95 -11.77 1.96
C GLY A 169 -28.75 -10.77 1.11
N ASP A 170 -29.29 -9.70 1.71
CA ASP A 170 -29.87 -8.57 0.97
C ASP A 170 -28.77 -7.57 0.60
N TYR A 171 -28.41 -7.56 -0.68
CA TYR A 171 -27.38 -6.70 -1.28
C TYR A 171 -27.97 -5.52 -2.06
N SER A 172 -29.27 -5.24 -1.92
CA SER A 172 -29.93 -4.15 -2.65
C SER A 172 -29.38 -2.76 -2.32
N VAL A 173 -28.60 -2.62 -1.25
CA VAL A 173 -27.87 -1.38 -0.93
C VAL A 173 -26.79 -1.02 -1.96
N PHE A 174 -26.33 -1.99 -2.75
CA PHE A 174 -25.40 -1.79 -3.85
C PHE A 174 -26.12 -1.46 -5.18
N ASP A 175 -27.45 -1.54 -5.24
CA ASP A 175 -28.17 -1.20 -6.48
C ASP A 175 -28.17 0.31 -6.70
N GLY A 176 -27.48 0.77 -7.74
CA GLY A 176 -27.41 2.19 -8.10
C GLY A 176 -26.61 3.04 -7.11
N TYR A 177 -25.65 2.46 -6.39
CA TYR A 177 -24.78 3.21 -5.50
C TYR A 177 -23.98 4.26 -6.27
N TYR A 178 -23.77 5.41 -5.63
CA TYR A 178 -23.04 6.51 -6.24
C TYR A 178 -21.56 6.16 -6.38
N THR A 179 -21.07 6.19 -7.63
CA THR A 179 -19.64 6.08 -7.93
C THR A 179 -19.10 7.47 -8.24
N PRO A 180 -18.14 8.00 -7.46
CA PRO A 180 -17.54 9.28 -7.75
C PRO A 180 -16.72 9.27 -9.04
N PRO A 181 -16.54 10.42 -9.69
CA PRO A 181 -15.66 10.52 -10.86
C PRO A 181 -14.23 10.12 -10.49
N VAL A 182 -13.56 9.39 -11.38
CA VAL A 182 -12.15 8.99 -11.21
C VAL A 182 -11.25 10.20 -11.43
N THR A 183 -10.96 10.93 -10.35
CA THR A 183 -9.97 12.01 -10.35
C THR A 183 -8.56 11.46 -10.13
N SER A 184 -7.54 12.24 -10.50
CA SER A 184 -6.15 11.85 -10.22
C SER A 184 -5.88 11.68 -8.72
N THR A 185 -6.53 12.48 -7.89
CA THR A 185 -6.34 12.43 -6.44
C THR A 185 -6.97 11.17 -5.86
N LEU A 186 -8.17 10.82 -6.34
CA LEU A 186 -8.83 9.57 -5.99
C LEU A 186 -7.98 8.37 -6.39
N LEU A 187 -7.41 8.38 -7.60
CA LEU A 187 -6.52 7.31 -8.07
C LEU A 187 -5.25 7.21 -7.21
N LEU A 188 -4.60 8.33 -6.91
CA LEU A 188 -3.39 8.36 -6.08
C LEU A 188 -3.65 7.80 -4.67
N ARG A 189 -4.72 8.29 -4.01
CA ARG A 189 -5.12 7.80 -2.67
C ARG A 189 -5.45 6.32 -2.70
N SER A 190 -6.16 5.87 -3.74
CA SER A 190 -6.50 4.46 -3.94
C SER A 190 -5.23 3.59 -4.07
N CYS A 191 -4.26 4.02 -4.88
CA CYS A 191 -2.97 3.33 -5.03
C CYS A 191 -2.17 3.31 -3.73
N LYS A 192 -2.13 4.41 -2.97
CA LYS A 192 -1.45 4.46 -1.65
C LYS A 192 -2.03 3.42 -0.69
N THR A 193 -3.35 3.43 -0.54
CA THR A 193 -4.05 2.53 0.41
C THR A 193 -3.96 1.09 -0.02
N LEU A 194 -4.18 0.78 -1.30
CA LEU A 194 -4.02 -0.59 -1.80
C LEU A 194 -2.60 -1.09 -1.58
N THR A 195 -1.58 -0.26 -1.85
CA THR A 195 -0.17 -0.63 -1.64
C THR A 195 0.14 -0.88 -0.16
N HIS A 196 -0.35 -0.01 0.73
CA HIS A 196 -0.18 -0.15 2.18
C HIS A 196 -0.69 -1.51 2.67
N GLU A 197 -1.88 -1.87 2.24
CA GLU A 197 -2.59 -3.02 2.76
C GLU A 197 -2.10 -4.34 2.12
N LEU A 198 -1.69 -4.28 0.84
CA LEU A 198 -0.90 -5.36 0.24
C LEU A 198 0.39 -5.60 1.02
N GLY A 199 1.06 -4.54 1.49
CA GLY A 199 2.23 -4.68 2.36
C GLY A 199 1.93 -5.46 3.65
N HIS A 200 0.79 -5.20 4.29
CA HIS A 200 0.31 -5.96 5.44
C HIS A 200 0.13 -7.45 5.11
N ILE A 201 -0.45 -7.77 3.95
CA ILE A 201 -0.61 -9.15 3.50
C ILE A 201 0.73 -9.88 3.39
N PHE A 202 1.82 -9.21 2.98
CA PHE A 202 3.18 -9.78 2.97
C PHE A 202 3.83 -9.87 4.36
N GLY A 203 3.16 -9.43 5.43
CA GLY A 203 3.66 -9.43 6.81
C GLY A 203 4.45 -8.17 7.19
N ILE A 204 4.37 -7.10 6.40
CA ILE A 204 5.00 -5.81 6.70
C ILE A 204 4.11 -5.06 7.69
N ARG A 205 4.64 -4.73 8.88
CA ARG A 205 3.96 -3.90 9.90
C ARG A 205 4.06 -2.42 9.54
N HIS A 206 3.37 -1.56 10.29
CA HIS A 206 3.52 -0.12 10.16
C HIS A 206 4.99 0.30 10.24
N CYS A 207 5.41 1.14 9.29
CA CYS A 207 6.77 1.62 9.22
C CYS A 207 6.95 2.85 10.11
N GLN A 208 8.00 2.86 10.93
CA GLN A 208 8.38 3.99 11.77
C GLN A 208 9.86 4.40 11.57
N TRP A 209 10.49 3.90 10.51
CA TRP A 209 11.92 4.14 10.23
C TRP A 209 12.17 5.41 9.41
N LEU A 210 11.41 5.59 8.33
CA LEU A 210 11.55 6.66 7.34
C LEU A 210 10.17 6.94 6.75
N GLN A 211 10.01 8.03 5.99
CA GLN A 211 8.79 8.26 5.24
C GLN A 211 8.52 7.08 4.30
N CYS A 212 7.31 6.53 4.37
CA CYS A 212 6.95 5.27 3.73
C CYS A 212 5.42 5.15 3.60
N VAL A 213 4.95 4.60 2.48
CA VAL A 213 3.54 4.24 2.29
C VAL A 213 3.02 3.28 3.38
N MET A 214 3.91 2.52 4.02
CA MET A 214 3.58 1.61 5.13
C MET A 214 3.45 2.31 6.50
N GLN A 215 3.60 3.63 6.62
CA GLN A 215 3.29 4.32 7.89
C GLN A 215 1.80 4.21 8.19
N GLY A 216 1.41 4.04 9.45
CA GLY A 216 -0.01 4.14 9.84
C GLY A 216 -0.53 5.57 9.64
N SER A 217 -1.86 5.72 9.55
CA SER A 217 -2.52 7.03 9.44
C SER A 217 -3.86 7.02 10.14
N ASN A 218 -4.14 8.04 10.95
CA ASN A 218 -5.37 8.18 11.72
C ASN A 218 -6.44 9.01 10.98
N HIS A 219 -6.04 9.87 10.04
CA HIS A 219 -6.94 10.73 9.27
C HIS A 219 -6.44 11.02 7.85
N LEU A 220 -7.30 11.61 7.01
CA LEU A 220 -7.05 11.79 5.57
C LEU A 220 -5.84 12.69 5.29
N GLU A 221 -5.71 13.80 6.01
CA GLU A 221 -4.61 14.75 5.81
C GLU A 221 -3.27 14.11 6.19
N GLU A 222 -3.22 13.26 7.22
CA GLU A 222 -2.03 12.46 7.54
C GLU A 222 -1.75 11.46 6.42
N SER A 223 -2.79 10.78 5.92
CA SER A 223 -2.67 9.85 4.81
C SER A 223 -2.10 10.51 3.55
N ASP A 224 -2.55 11.72 3.22
CA ASP A 224 -2.15 12.47 2.04
C ASP A 224 -0.69 12.93 2.12
N ARG A 225 -0.23 13.34 3.31
CA ARG A 225 1.18 13.74 3.56
C ARG A 225 2.18 12.59 3.37
N ARG A 226 1.75 11.33 3.49
CA ARG A 226 2.65 10.17 3.31
C ARG A 226 3.06 10.00 1.85
N PRO A 227 4.28 9.53 1.56
CA PRO A 227 4.70 9.16 0.21
C PRO A 227 3.90 7.97 -0.34
N LEU A 228 3.91 7.79 -1.67
CA LEU A 228 3.44 6.56 -2.33
C LEU A 228 4.52 5.46 -2.31
N GLU A 229 5.76 5.85 -2.02
CA GLU A 229 6.96 5.05 -2.05
C GLU A 229 7.13 4.18 -0.80
N LEU A 230 7.75 3.01 -0.98
CA LEU A 230 8.28 2.22 0.12
C LEU A 230 9.68 2.73 0.49
N CYS A 231 9.97 2.88 1.78
CA CYS A 231 11.33 3.17 2.24
C CYS A 231 12.26 1.95 2.03
N PRO A 232 13.60 2.11 2.13
CA PRO A 232 14.55 1.03 1.84
C PRO A 232 14.35 -0.22 2.70
N ILE A 233 13.97 -0.03 3.97
CA ILE A 233 13.66 -1.14 4.88
C ILE A 233 12.45 -1.92 4.36
N CYS A 234 11.37 -1.26 3.97
CA CYS A 234 10.17 -1.92 3.48
C CYS A 234 10.33 -2.48 2.06
N ILE A 235 11.09 -1.81 1.17
CA ILE A 235 11.48 -2.36 -0.13
C ILE A 235 12.25 -3.66 0.06
N ARG A 236 13.22 -3.69 0.98
CA ARG A 236 14.00 -4.90 1.23
C ARG A 236 13.13 -6.06 1.73
N LYS A 237 12.16 -5.79 2.62
CA LYS A 237 11.19 -6.80 3.08
C LYS A 237 10.38 -7.36 1.91
N LEU A 238 9.83 -6.47 1.08
CA LEU A 238 9.03 -6.88 -0.08
C LEU A 238 9.87 -7.62 -1.13
N HIS A 239 11.09 -7.14 -1.41
CA HIS A 239 12.06 -7.79 -2.28
C HIS A 239 12.40 -9.20 -1.78
N CYS A 240 12.62 -9.37 -0.48
CA CYS A 240 12.85 -10.69 0.11
C CYS A 240 11.64 -11.63 -0.03
N ALA A 241 10.43 -11.10 -0.02
CA ALA A 241 9.21 -11.90 -0.15
C ALA A 241 8.92 -12.31 -1.60
N LEU A 242 9.32 -11.50 -2.59
CA LEU A 242 8.91 -11.64 -3.99
C LEU A 242 10.05 -11.95 -4.97
N GLY A 243 11.29 -11.58 -4.64
CA GLY A 243 12.46 -11.79 -5.51
C GLY A 243 12.47 -10.97 -6.80
N PHE A 244 11.76 -9.83 -6.86
CA PHE A 244 11.77 -8.96 -8.06
C PHE A 244 13.06 -8.15 -8.16
N ASN A 245 13.48 -7.78 -9.37
CA ASN A 245 14.56 -6.81 -9.56
C ASN A 245 14.06 -5.38 -9.29
N ILE A 246 14.76 -4.62 -8.43
CA ILE A 246 14.29 -3.29 -8.00
C ILE A 246 14.27 -2.30 -9.18
N ALA A 247 15.24 -2.35 -10.08
CA ALA A 247 15.31 -1.48 -11.25
C ALA A 247 14.16 -1.76 -12.23
N GLU A 248 13.91 -3.03 -12.54
CA GLU A 248 12.79 -3.41 -13.40
C GLU A 248 11.44 -3.02 -12.80
N ARG A 249 11.27 -3.13 -11.48
CA ARG A 249 10.07 -2.63 -10.79
C ARG A 249 9.87 -1.13 -11.03
N TYR A 250 10.91 -0.32 -10.88
CA TYR A 250 10.81 1.13 -11.08
C TYR A 250 10.61 1.52 -12.55
N LYS A 251 11.22 0.81 -13.49
CA LYS A 251 10.94 0.99 -14.92
C LYS A 251 9.47 0.69 -15.24
N ALA A 252 8.91 -0.38 -14.69
CA ALA A 252 7.50 -0.74 -14.88
C ALA A 252 6.55 0.31 -14.29
N LEU A 253 6.85 0.85 -13.10
CA LEU A 253 6.07 1.94 -12.51
C LEU A 253 6.14 3.22 -13.35
N LEU A 254 7.33 3.59 -13.83
CA LEU A 254 7.50 4.76 -14.70
C LEU A 254 6.73 4.60 -16.01
N HIS A 255 6.85 3.43 -16.65
CA HIS A 255 6.11 3.09 -17.87
C HIS A 255 4.60 3.20 -17.65
N TRP A 256 4.09 2.67 -16.53
CA TRP A 256 2.69 2.82 -16.16
C TRP A 256 2.32 4.31 -16.06
N ILE A 257 3.05 5.12 -15.31
CA ILE A 257 2.74 6.57 -15.15
C ILE A 257 2.75 7.29 -16.50
N ASP A 258 3.70 7.00 -17.38
CA ASP A 258 3.88 7.67 -18.68
C ASP A 258 2.86 7.26 -19.76
N GLY A 259 1.85 6.46 -19.39
CA GLY A 259 0.76 6.07 -20.29
C GLY A 259 0.94 4.72 -20.97
N GLY A 260 1.97 3.97 -20.58
CA GLY A 260 2.06 2.55 -20.89
C GLY A 260 0.90 1.81 -20.23
N GLY A 261 -0.01 1.27 -21.04
CA GLY A 261 -0.95 0.27 -20.55
C GLY A 261 -0.19 -0.92 -19.95
N CYS A 262 -0.80 -1.61 -18.99
CA CYS A 262 -0.39 -2.98 -18.75
C CYS A 262 -0.89 -3.78 -19.95
N ASP A 263 -0.02 -4.03 -20.94
CA ASP A 263 -0.29 -4.99 -22.02
C ASP A 263 -0.22 -6.41 -21.42
N VAL A 264 -1.19 -6.72 -20.54
CA VAL A 264 -1.51 -8.09 -20.18
C VAL A 264 -2.66 -8.46 -21.10
N GLU A 265 -2.34 -9.10 -22.21
CA GLU A 265 -3.34 -9.71 -23.08
C GLU A 265 -4.15 -10.73 -22.24
N ASP A 266 -5.38 -10.37 -21.88
CA ASP A 266 -6.37 -11.32 -21.36
C ASP A 266 -7.00 -12.04 -22.56
N PRO A 267 -6.78 -13.35 -22.76
CA PRO A 267 -7.34 -14.09 -23.89
C PRO A 267 -8.88 -14.20 -23.84
N GLY A 268 -9.53 -13.75 -22.75
CA GLY A 268 -10.96 -13.92 -22.51
C GLY A 268 -11.85 -12.68 -22.63
N CYS A 269 -11.31 -11.46 -22.71
CA CYS A 269 -12.13 -10.24 -22.62
C CYS A 269 -12.42 -9.61 -23.99
N SER A 270 -13.48 -10.07 -24.65
CA SER A 270 -14.05 -9.45 -25.86
C SER A 270 -14.89 -8.19 -25.52
N SER A 271 -14.41 -7.32 -24.63
CA SER A 271 -15.04 -6.01 -24.39
C SER A 271 -14.13 -4.90 -24.89
N LYS A 272 -14.69 -4.01 -25.72
CA LYS A 272 -14.02 -2.79 -26.19
C LYS A 272 -13.55 -2.01 -24.96
N THR A 273 -12.25 -1.98 -24.71
CA THR A 273 -11.65 -1.17 -23.65
C THR A 273 -11.91 0.29 -23.97
N HIS A 274 -12.91 0.88 -23.33
CA HIS A 274 -13.03 2.33 -23.27
C HIS A 274 -11.76 2.84 -22.59
N HIS A 275 -10.84 3.43 -23.36
CA HIS A 275 -9.68 4.14 -22.83
C HIS A 275 -10.16 5.37 -22.07
N LEU A 276 -10.56 5.18 -20.81
CA LEU A 276 -10.73 6.28 -19.87
C LEU A 276 -9.38 7.01 -19.76
N PRO A 277 -9.34 8.35 -19.85
CA PRO A 277 -8.11 9.10 -19.63
C PRO A 277 -7.54 8.73 -18.27
N LYS A 278 -6.28 8.29 -18.26
CA LYS A 278 -5.61 7.93 -17.02
C LYS A 278 -5.20 9.20 -16.28
N ALA A 279 -6.01 9.61 -15.30
CA ALA A 279 -5.76 10.79 -14.48
C ALA A 279 -4.55 10.56 -13.56
N VAL A 280 -3.35 10.94 -14.01
CA VAL A 280 -2.07 10.76 -13.30
C VAL A 280 -1.40 12.08 -12.91
N GLU A 281 -2.14 13.19 -12.97
CA GLU A 281 -1.62 14.53 -12.69
C GLU A 281 -0.98 14.67 -11.31
N ASP A 282 -1.52 13.96 -10.31
CA ASP A 282 -1.02 13.95 -8.92
C ASP A 282 0.13 12.94 -8.70
N PHE A 283 0.53 12.18 -9.72
CA PHE A 283 1.68 11.26 -9.66
C PHE A 283 3.00 11.95 -10.06
N LYS A 284 2.99 13.25 -10.41
CA LYS A 284 4.18 13.98 -10.90
C LYS A 284 5.37 13.92 -9.94
N GLU A 285 5.13 14.05 -8.63
CA GLU A 285 6.18 13.96 -7.62
C GLU A 285 6.75 12.54 -7.54
N HIS A 286 5.87 11.53 -7.51
CA HIS A 286 6.26 10.12 -7.52
C HIS A 286 7.08 9.76 -8.77
N ARG A 287 6.67 10.27 -9.93
CA ARG A 287 7.38 10.10 -11.20
C ARG A 287 8.79 10.68 -11.14
N ALA A 288 8.92 11.92 -10.66
CA ALA A 288 10.21 12.59 -10.51
C ALA A 288 11.11 11.84 -9.50
N TRP A 289 10.52 11.29 -8.45
CA TRP A 289 11.22 10.45 -7.48
C TRP A 289 11.73 9.15 -8.10
N ILE A 290 10.89 8.44 -8.89
CA ILE A 290 11.28 7.20 -9.58
C ILE A 290 12.48 7.43 -10.51
N LEU A 291 12.48 8.53 -11.27
CA LEU A 291 13.58 8.87 -12.18
C LEU A 291 14.91 9.01 -11.42
N LYS A 292 14.91 9.66 -10.26
CA LYS A 292 16.10 9.79 -9.41
C LYS A 292 16.56 8.42 -8.86
N CYS A 293 15.63 7.54 -8.51
CA CYS A 293 15.98 6.19 -8.09
C CYS A 293 16.60 5.36 -9.23
N LEU A 294 16.08 5.50 -10.45
CA LEU A 294 16.61 4.81 -11.62
C LEU A 294 18.02 5.29 -11.98
N ASP A 295 18.29 6.59 -11.87
CA ASP A 295 19.63 7.15 -12.05
C ASP A 295 20.63 6.50 -11.09
N LEU A 296 20.31 6.42 -9.79
CA LEU A 296 21.17 5.77 -8.79
C LEU A 296 21.37 4.26 -9.03
N LEU A 297 20.39 3.58 -9.60
CA LEU A 297 20.46 2.15 -9.90
C LEU A 297 21.33 1.86 -11.14
N GLN A 298 21.53 2.85 -12.03
CA GLN A 298 22.28 2.71 -13.28
C GLN A 298 23.75 3.14 -13.16
N GLN A 299 24.08 3.98 -12.18
CA GLN A 299 25.47 4.34 -11.82
C GLN A 299 26.23 3.17 -11.20
#